data_AF-A0A447JLT1-F1
#
_entry.id   AF-A0A447JLT1-F1
#
_cell.length_a   1.000
_cell.length_b   1.000
_cell.length_c   1.000
_cell.angle_alpha   90.00
_cell.angle_beta   90.00
_cell.angle_gamma   90.00
#
_symmetry.space_group_name_H-M   'P 1'
#
loop_
_entity.id
_entity.type
_entity.pdbx_description
1 polymer ?
#
loop_
_entity_poly.entity_id
_entity_poly.type
_entity_poly.pdbx_seq_one_letter_code
_entity_poly.pdbx_strand_id
1 'polypeptide(L)'
;MYNSDNPLSDDFYRPSEWYVMGKTVHASRMIDLISRPVPDMLKPAYNFGGLSLVQIAEPYVNNWLRTRDSVGDMLHSFSLSGIMTDMSQALTGKRDSNYAKRAELFNRTRDSRGLLMLDKQKEEFFQFNTPLSGLDTLQAQAQEHMFFVSAIPSVKFAGLSPTGLNASSEG
;
A
#
# COMPACT_ATOMS: atom_id res chain seq x y z
N MET A 1 -25.79 30.67 5.82
CA MET A 1 -25.04 31.32 4.72
C MET A 1 -23.72 31.82 5.29
N TYR A 2 -22.64 31.91 4.50
CA TYR A 2 -21.32 32.33 4.97
C TYR A 2 -20.81 33.52 4.13
N ASN A 3 -19.95 34.35 4.72
CA ASN A 3 -19.37 35.49 4.02
C ASN A 3 -18.12 35.09 3.23
N SER A 4 -18.10 35.40 1.93
CA SER A 4 -16.97 35.21 1.01
C SER A 4 -16.50 36.50 0.36
N ASP A 5 -17.12 37.64 0.67
CA ASP A 5 -17.01 38.86 -0.13
C ASP A 5 -16.05 39.87 0.49
N ASN A 6 -16.02 39.97 1.83
CA ASN A 6 -15.16 40.91 2.55
C ASN A 6 -14.17 40.19 3.48
N PRO A 7 -12.87 40.12 3.14
CA PRO A 7 -11.87 39.49 4.00
C PRO A 7 -11.57 40.26 5.29
N LEU A 8 -11.99 41.52 5.40
CA LEU A 8 -11.78 42.35 6.59
C LEU A 8 -12.90 42.21 7.64
N SER A 9 -13.98 41.51 7.32
CA SER A 9 -15.07 41.31 8.27
C SER A 9 -14.81 40.10 9.18
N ASP A 10 -15.30 40.19 10.41
CA ASP A 10 -15.07 39.16 11.44
C ASP A 10 -15.72 37.80 11.13
N ASP A 11 -16.67 37.79 10.18
CA ASP A 11 -17.44 36.63 9.73
C ASP A 11 -16.92 36.01 8.42
N PHE A 12 -15.79 36.48 7.89
CA PHE A 12 -15.20 35.93 6.67
C PHE A 12 -14.94 34.42 6.82
N TYR A 13 -15.56 33.62 5.94
CA TYR A 13 -15.56 32.15 5.97
C TYR A 13 -16.01 31.52 7.30
N ARG A 14 -16.93 32.17 8.01
CA ARG A 14 -17.59 31.64 9.22
C ARG A 14 -19.11 31.58 9.02
N PRO A 15 -19.74 30.39 9.06
CA PRO A 15 -21.19 30.28 8.93
C PRO A 15 -21.94 30.87 10.13
N SER A 16 -22.96 31.69 9.86
CA SER A 16 -23.88 32.19 10.91
C SER A 16 -25.04 31.22 11.18
N GLU A 17 -25.37 30.38 10.20
CA GLU A 17 -26.47 29.42 10.24
C GLU A 17 -26.10 28.14 9.50
N TRP A 18 -26.58 27.01 10.03
CA TRP A 18 -26.41 25.67 9.52
C TRP A 18 -27.74 25.08 9.04
N TYR A 19 -27.69 24.23 8.03
CA TYR A 19 -28.86 23.51 7.55
C TYR A 19 -28.83 22.07 8.08
N VAL A 20 -29.72 21.75 9.01
CA VAL A 20 -29.80 20.46 9.68
C VAL A 20 -31.16 19.84 9.40
N MET A 21 -31.18 18.74 8.65
CA MET A 21 -32.40 17.95 8.36
C MET A 21 -33.58 18.81 7.88
N GLY A 22 -33.34 19.76 6.99
CA GLY A 22 -34.39 20.61 6.43
C GLY A 22 -34.65 21.93 7.17
N LYS A 23 -34.03 22.13 8.35
CA LYS A 23 -34.23 23.31 9.21
C LYS A 23 -32.95 24.14 9.32
N THR A 24 -33.12 25.45 9.38
CA THR A 24 -32.02 26.37 9.69
C THR A 24 -31.81 26.42 11.21
N VAL A 25 -30.55 26.27 11.62
CA VAL A 25 -30.12 26.33 13.02
C VAL A 25 -29.02 27.38 13.12
N HIS A 26 -29.22 28.35 14.02
CA HIS A 26 -28.23 29.40 14.25
C HIS A 26 -26.93 28.82 14.85
N ALA A 27 -25.77 29.34 14.45
CA ALA A 27 -24.46 28.84 14.87
C ALA A 27 -24.28 28.79 16.40
N SER A 28 -24.92 29.68 17.16
CA SER A 28 -24.88 29.66 18.63
C SER A 28 -25.50 28.41 19.29
N ARG A 29 -26.23 27.59 18.52
CA ARG A 29 -26.85 26.33 18.98
C ARG A 29 -26.07 25.09 18.53
N MET A 30 -24.95 25.27 17.84
CA MET A 30 -24.07 24.22 17.34
C MET A 30 -22.71 24.37 18.04
N ILE A 31 -22.07 23.24 18.33
CA ILE A 31 -20.69 23.21 18.83
C ILE A 31 -19.85 22.55 17.75
N ASP A 32 -18.95 23.32 17.15
CA ASP A 32 -18.10 22.84 16.07
C ASP A 32 -16.81 22.26 16.64
N LEU A 33 -16.59 20.95 16.43
CA LEU A 33 -15.37 20.26 16.83
C LEU A 33 -14.50 19.99 15.60
N ILE A 34 -13.58 20.90 15.32
CA ILE A 34 -12.70 20.83 14.14
C ILE A 34 -11.28 20.51 14.61
N SER A 35 -10.84 19.26 14.38
CA SER A 35 -9.48 18.84 14.79
C SER A 35 -8.37 19.39 13.88
N ARG A 36 -8.65 19.58 12.59
CA ARG A 36 -7.67 19.96 11.55
C ARG A 36 -8.29 20.95 10.56
N PRO A 37 -8.31 22.26 10.86
CA PRO A 37 -8.94 23.23 9.97
C PRO A 37 -8.20 23.30 8.63
N VAL A 38 -8.97 23.49 7.56
CA VAL A 38 -8.45 23.74 6.20
C VAL A 38 -8.35 25.25 5.92
N PRO A 39 -7.54 25.68 4.95
CA PRO A 39 -7.53 27.06 4.47
C PRO A 39 -8.94 27.54 4.12
N ASP A 40 -9.21 28.84 4.32
CA ASP A 40 -10.54 29.42 4.18
C ASP A 40 -11.22 29.05 2.85
N MET A 41 -10.50 29.19 1.74
CA MET A 41 -10.97 28.84 0.40
C MET A 41 -11.48 27.39 0.27
N LEU A 42 -10.96 26.45 1.07
CA LEU A 42 -11.36 25.05 1.04
C LEU A 42 -12.47 24.73 2.06
N LYS A 43 -12.74 25.58 3.05
CA LYS A 43 -13.76 25.32 4.07
C LYS A 43 -15.13 24.95 3.48
N PRO A 44 -15.67 25.61 2.45
CA PRO A 44 -16.96 25.24 1.87
C PRO A 44 -16.97 23.80 1.32
N ALA A 45 -15.87 23.35 0.71
CA ALA A 45 -15.75 21.99 0.17
C ALA A 45 -15.75 20.91 1.28
N TYR A 46 -15.35 21.29 2.50
CA TYR A 46 -15.37 20.43 3.68
C TYR A 46 -16.58 20.70 4.59
N ASN A 47 -17.64 21.37 4.10
CA ASN A 47 -18.80 21.80 4.90
C ASN A 47 -18.38 22.58 6.16
N PHE A 48 -17.36 23.43 6.05
CA PHE A 48 -16.75 24.21 7.12
C PHE A 48 -16.16 23.38 8.27
N GLY A 49 -16.01 22.07 8.04
CA GLY A 49 -15.27 21.18 8.91
C GLY A 49 -13.76 21.26 8.66
N GLY A 50 -13.10 20.17 9.02
CA GLY A 50 -11.66 20.00 8.85
C GLY A 50 -11.31 18.82 7.95
N LEU A 51 -10.01 18.70 7.67
CA LEU A 51 -9.46 17.55 6.96
C LEU A 51 -9.59 16.29 7.83
N SER A 52 -10.20 15.24 7.27
CA SER A 52 -10.37 13.98 8.00
C SER A 52 -9.02 13.30 8.24
N LEU A 53 -8.83 12.72 9.43
CA LEU A 53 -7.65 11.90 9.72
C LEU A 53 -7.53 10.72 8.75
N VAL A 54 -8.67 10.13 8.36
CA VAL A 54 -8.71 9.01 7.40
C VAL A 54 -8.18 9.43 6.04
N GLN A 55 -8.51 10.64 5.59
CA GLN A 55 -8.03 11.17 4.31
C GLN A 55 -6.52 11.41 4.31
N ILE A 56 -5.95 11.80 5.45
CA ILE A 56 -4.49 11.92 5.60
C ILE A 56 -3.84 10.53 5.67
N ALA A 57 -4.51 9.56 6.31
CA ALA A 57 -3.98 8.21 6.53
C ALA A 57 -4.05 7.32 5.28
N GLU A 58 -5.01 7.54 4.39
CA GLU A 58 -5.26 6.76 3.17
C GLU A 58 -3.99 6.45 2.35
N PRO A 59 -3.13 7.42 1.97
CA PRO A 59 -1.94 7.12 1.18
C PRO A 59 -0.96 6.18 1.90
N TYR A 60 -0.86 6.26 3.23
CA TYR A 60 0.01 5.41 4.04
C TYR A 60 -0.53 3.99 4.15
N VAL A 61 -1.84 3.85 4.36
CA VAL A 61 -2.53 2.55 4.37
C VAL A 61 -2.38 1.87 3.01
N ASN A 62 -2.59 2.61 1.91
CA ASN A 62 -2.45 2.09 0.56
C ASN A 62 -1.01 1.65 0.26
N ASN A 63 -0.02 2.40 0.74
CA ASN A 63 1.38 1.99 0.60
C ASN A 63 1.67 0.69 1.35
N TRP A 64 1.22 0.58 2.61
CA TRP A 64 1.39 -0.64 3.41
C TRP A 64 0.70 -1.86 2.77
N LEU A 65 -0.54 -1.70 2.28
CA LEU A 65 -1.26 -2.77 1.57
C LEU A 65 -0.48 -3.26 0.34
N ARG A 66 0.05 -2.34 -0.47
CA ARG A 66 0.87 -2.70 -1.64
C ARG A 66 2.14 -3.44 -1.26
N THR A 67 2.85 -3.00 -0.22
CA THR A 67 4.05 -3.69 0.28
C THR A 67 3.71 -5.08 0.76
N ARG A 68 2.64 -5.23 1.56
CA ARG A 68 2.15 -6.53 2.05
C ARG A 68 1.84 -7.48 0.90
N ASP A 69 1.09 -7.01 -0.10
CA ASP A 69 0.70 -7.83 -1.24
C ASP A 69 1.93 -8.22 -2.08
N SER A 70 2.87 -7.28 -2.29
CA SER A 70 4.13 -7.55 -3.00
C SER A 70 5.02 -8.57 -2.28
N VAL A 71 5.06 -8.54 -0.94
CA VAL A 71 5.77 -9.55 -0.14
C VAL A 71 5.11 -10.92 -0.28
N GLY A 72 3.77 -10.99 -0.29
CA GLY A 72 3.02 -12.21 -0.57
C GLY A 72 3.31 -12.79 -1.96
N ASP A 73 3.32 -11.95 -2.98
CA ASP A 73 3.65 -12.36 -4.35
C ASP A 73 5.10 -12.84 -4.48
N MET A 74 6.02 -12.19 -3.76
CA MET A 74 7.43 -12.60 -3.72
C MET A 74 7.61 -13.96 -3.04
N LEU A 75 6.79 -14.29 -2.03
CA LEU A 75 6.80 -15.61 -1.41
C LEU A 75 6.39 -16.72 -2.40
N HIS A 76 5.53 -16.42 -3.38
CA HIS A 76 5.15 -17.36 -4.43
C HIS A 76 6.17 -17.43 -5.57
N SER A 77 6.97 -16.38 -5.77
CA SER A 77 7.93 -16.24 -6.88
C SER A 77 9.40 -16.27 -6.45
N PHE A 78 9.69 -16.60 -5.18
CA PHE A 78 11.05 -16.57 -4.60
C PHE A 78 12.04 -17.47 -5.36
N SER A 79 11.53 -18.48 -6.06
CA SER A 79 12.33 -19.37 -6.88
C SER A 79 11.68 -19.51 -8.26
N LEU A 80 12.34 -18.95 -9.26
CA LEU A 80 11.99 -19.12 -10.66
C LEU A 80 12.91 -20.19 -11.25
N SER A 81 12.33 -21.33 -11.62
CA SER A 81 13.04 -22.39 -12.34
C SER A 81 12.59 -22.48 -13.80
N GLY A 82 13.53 -22.82 -14.66
CA GLY A 82 13.28 -22.93 -16.10
C GLY A 82 14.29 -23.83 -16.80
N ILE A 83 14.02 -24.08 -18.08
CA ILE A 83 14.90 -24.87 -18.95
C ILE A 83 15.31 -23.99 -20.12
N MET A 84 16.61 -23.90 -20.37
CA MET A 84 17.16 -23.32 -21.59
C MET A 84 17.17 -24.38 -22.68
N THR A 85 16.67 -24.03 -23.86
CA THR A 85 16.63 -24.91 -25.04
C THR A 85 16.73 -24.05 -26.31
N ASP A 86 16.92 -24.70 -27.46
CA ASP A 86 16.94 -24.00 -28.74
C ASP A 86 15.54 -23.50 -29.13
N MET A 87 15.39 -22.18 -29.21
CA MET A 87 14.15 -21.48 -29.57
C MET A 87 14.09 -21.06 -31.05
N SER A 88 15.07 -21.47 -31.86
CA SER A 88 15.21 -21.06 -33.27
C SER A 88 13.94 -21.32 -34.10
N GLN A 89 13.27 -22.45 -33.87
CA GLN A 89 12.03 -22.81 -34.58
C GLN A 89 10.80 -22.14 -33.97
N ALA A 90 10.78 -21.90 -32.66
CA ALA A 90 9.61 -21.36 -31.95
C ALA A 90 9.24 -19.93 -32.39
N LEU A 91 10.23 -19.10 -32.71
CA LEU A 91 10.02 -17.71 -33.14
C LEU A 91 9.67 -17.56 -34.63
N THR A 92 9.78 -18.62 -35.44
CA THR A 92 9.54 -18.56 -36.90
C THR A 92 8.06 -18.73 -37.29
N GLY A 93 7.16 -18.81 -36.32
CA GLY A 93 5.71 -18.97 -36.55
C GLY A 93 5.28 -20.36 -37.04
N LYS A 94 6.23 -21.30 -37.23
CA LYS A 94 5.91 -22.72 -37.43
C LYS A 94 5.51 -23.33 -36.10
N ARG A 95 4.34 -23.97 -36.08
CA ARG A 95 3.79 -24.62 -34.88
C ARG A 95 4.61 -25.87 -34.54
N ASP A 96 5.63 -25.71 -33.69
CA ASP A 96 6.39 -26.85 -33.18
C ASP A 96 5.60 -27.57 -32.07
N SER A 97 5.05 -28.73 -32.42
CA SER A 97 4.31 -29.57 -31.48
C SER A 97 5.17 -30.12 -30.34
N ASN A 98 6.50 -30.20 -30.52
CA ASN A 98 7.40 -30.74 -29.51
C ASN A 98 7.68 -29.73 -28.41
N TYR A 99 7.82 -28.44 -28.76
CA TYR A 99 7.96 -27.36 -27.77
C TYR A 99 6.79 -27.33 -26.79
N ALA A 100 5.55 -27.39 -27.29
CA ALA A 100 4.34 -27.37 -26.44
C ALA A 100 4.28 -28.59 -25.50
N LYS A 101 4.55 -29.80 -26.03
CA LYS A 101 4.61 -31.03 -25.22
C LYS A 101 5.71 -30.97 -24.16
N ARG A 102 6.85 -30.33 -24.47
CA ARG A 102 7.97 -30.19 -23.55
C ARG A 102 7.64 -29.23 -22.39
N ALA A 103 7.00 -28.11 -22.70
CA ALA A 103 6.52 -27.16 -21.70
C ALA A 103 5.46 -27.78 -20.78
N GLU A 104 4.53 -28.57 -21.33
CA GLU A 104 3.54 -29.31 -20.55
C GLU A 104 4.20 -30.34 -19.62
N LEU A 105 5.17 -31.10 -20.13
CA LEU A 105 5.94 -32.05 -19.33
C LEU A 105 6.65 -31.35 -18.17
N PHE A 106 7.32 -30.22 -18.44
CA PHE A 106 7.98 -29.43 -17.40
C PHE A 106 6.99 -28.95 -16.34
N ASN A 107 5.84 -28.37 -16.73
CA ASN A 107 4.85 -27.89 -15.78
C ASN A 107 4.28 -28.99 -14.87
N ARG A 108 4.21 -30.24 -15.37
CA ARG A 108 3.74 -31.39 -14.60
C ARG A 108 4.82 -31.97 -13.68
N THR A 109 6.10 -31.88 -14.04
CA THR A 109 7.21 -32.50 -13.29
C THR A 109 8.08 -31.51 -12.51
N ARG A 110 7.82 -30.19 -12.62
CA ARG A 110 8.61 -29.15 -11.95
C ARG A 110 8.48 -29.13 -10.43
N ASP A 111 7.40 -29.69 -9.90
CA ASP A 111 7.20 -29.76 -8.45
C ASP A 111 8.13 -30.83 -7.84
N SER A 112 8.55 -30.62 -6.60
CA SER A 112 9.43 -31.48 -5.79
C SER A 112 8.96 -32.93 -5.63
N ARG A 113 7.72 -33.22 -6.02
CA ARG A 113 7.09 -34.55 -5.98
C ARG A 113 7.25 -35.34 -7.29
N GLY A 114 7.79 -34.72 -8.34
CA GLY A 114 8.06 -35.35 -9.63
C GLY A 114 9.55 -35.60 -9.89
N LEU A 115 9.84 -36.39 -10.93
CA LEU A 115 11.18 -36.52 -11.47
C LEU A 115 11.30 -35.67 -12.74
N LEU A 116 12.15 -34.65 -12.72
CA LEU A 116 12.48 -33.87 -13.91
C LEU A 116 13.66 -34.53 -14.62
N MET A 117 13.43 -34.97 -15.86
CA MET A 117 14.47 -35.47 -16.76
C MET A 117 14.78 -34.42 -17.82
N LEU A 118 16.06 -34.26 -18.13
CA LEU A 118 16.60 -33.26 -19.07
C LEU A 118 17.51 -33.96 -20.08
N ASP A 119 17.50 -33.48 -21.32
CA ASP A 119 18.48 -33.89 -22.33
C ASP A 119 19.85 -33.28 -21.99
N LYS A 120 20.84 -34.14 -21.71
CA LYS A 120 22.18 -33.73 -21.27
C LYS A 120 22.91 -32.83 -22.29
N GLN A 121 22.62 -32.95 -23.58
CA GLN A 121 23.30 -32.18 -24.63
C GLN A 121 22.52 -30.96 -25.12
N LYS A 122 21.19 -30.94 -24.94
CA LYS A 122 20.31 -29.93 -25.56
C LYS A 122 19.54 -29.07 -24.57
N GLU A 123 19.52 -29.43 -23.30
CA GLU A 123 18.75 -28.72 -22.28
C GLU A 123 19.61 -28.40 -21.05
N GLU A 124 19.48 -27.17 -20.55
CA GLU A 124 20.12 -26.74 -19.31
C GLU A 124 19.05 -26.24 -18.34
N PHE A 125 19.12 -26.69 -17.08
CA PHE A 125 18.24 -26.21 -16.03
C PHE A 125 18.87 -25.06 -15.27
N PHE A 126 18.09 -24.01 -15.04
CA PHE A 126 18.49 -22.90 -14.19
C PHE A 126 17.43 -22.64 -13.13
N GLN A 127 17.88 -22.07 -12.02
CA GLN A 127 17.04 -21.62 -10.93
C GLN A 127 17.56 -20.29 -10.43
N PHE A 128 16.76 -19.25 -10.57
CA PHE A 128 17.01 -17.96 -9.95
C PHE A 128 16.27 -17.89 -8.63
N ASN A 129 17.02 -17.73 -7.54
CA ASN A 129 16.45 -17.50 -6.22
C ASN A 129 16.55 -16.00 -5.91
N THR A 130 15.40 -15.37 -5.73
CA THR A 130 15.34 -13.97 -5.34
C THR A 130 15.59 -13.88 -3.83
N PRO A 131 16.51 -13.01 -3.37
CA PRO A 131 16.77 -12.87 -1.94
C PRO A 131 15.53 -12.30 -1.24
N LEU A 132 15.05 -13.01 -0.20
CA LEU A 132 13.92 -12.58 0.64
C LEU A 132 14.36 -11.76 1.87
N SER A 133 15.66 -11.51 2.02
CA SER A 133 16.23 -10.76 3.14
C SER A 133 15.80 -9.30 3.12
N GLY A 134 15.34 -8.77 4.25
CA GLY A 134 14.96 -7.36 4.41
C GLY A 134 13.55 -7.02 3.94
N LEU A 135 12.73 -8.00 3.56
CA LEU A 135 11.31 -7.77 3.28
C LEU A 135 10.51 -7.46 4.55
N ASP A 136 10.91 -8.08 5.66
CA ASP A 136 10.36 -7.83 7.00
C ASP A 136 10.60 -6.38 7.43
N THR A 137 11.80 -5.84 7.19
CA THR A 137 12.12 -4.45 7.53
C THR A 137 11.35 -3.46 6.65
N LEU A 138 11.22 -3.73 5.34
CA LEU A 138 10.42 -2.90 4.44
C LEU A 138 8.94 -2.89 4.83
N GLN A 139 8.38 -4.04 5.19
CA GLN A 139 6.99 -4.13 5.65
C GLN A 139 6.77 -3.43 6.99
N ALA A 140 7.71 -3.56 7.93
CA ALA A 140 7.67 -2.85 9.20
C ALA A 140 7.74 -1.33 9.04
N GLN A 141 8.66 -0.83 8.21
CA GLN A 141 8.77 0.61 7.92
C GLN A 141 7.51 1.18 7.26
N ALA A 142 6.91 0.45 6.31
CA ALA A 142 5.65 0.85 5.69
C ALA A 142 4.51 0.94 6.73
N GLN A 143 4.51 0.07 7.73
CA GLN A 143 3.55 0.12 8.83
C GLN A 143 3.83 1.30 9.78
N GLU A 144 5.10 1.58 10.09
CA GLU A 144 5.49 2.71 10.94
C GLU A 144 5.03 4.05 10.37
N HIS A 145 5.05 4.20 9.05
CA HIS A 145 4.58 5.42 8.41
C HIS A 145 3.10 5.74 8.70
N MET A 146 2.28 4.72 8.97
CA MET A 146 0.87 4.91 9.35
C MET A 146 0.73 5.58 10.73
N PHE A 147 1.70 5.38 11.63
CA PHE A 147 1.64 5.94 12.99
C PHE A 147 1.84 7.46 12.97
N PHE A 148 2.70 7.98 12.09
CA PHE A 148 3.02 9.40 11.99
C PHE A 148 1.79 10.28 11.76
N VAL A 149 0.80 9.79 11.02
CA VAL A 149 -0.43 10.55 10.71
C VAL A 149 -1.27 10.79 11.96
N SER A 150 -1.31 9.81 12.86
CA SER A 150 -2.10 9.87 14.08
C SER A 150 -1.36 10.53 15.25
N ALA A 151 -0.04 10.73 15.13
CA ALA A 151 0.85 11.12 16.22
C ALA A 151 0.75 10.20 17.46
N ILE A 152 0.28 8.95 17.26
CA ILE A 152 0.19 7.94 18.31
C ILE A 152 1.51 7.15 18.32
N PRO A 153 2.17 6.98 19.49
CA PRO A 153 3.36 6.14 19.59
C PRO A 153 3.09 4.70 19.12
N SER A 154 4.06 4.09 18.44
CA SER A 154 3.98 2.72 17.90
C SER A 154 3.57 1.68 18.95
N VAL A 155 4.03 1.83 20.19
CA VAL A 155 3.68 0.98 21.33
C VAL A 155 2.19 0.99 21.62
N LYS A 156 1.54 2.15 21.51
CA LYS A 156 0.10 2.30 21.79
C LYS A 156 -0.75 1.91 20.60
N PHE A 157 -0.25 2.11 19.39
CA PHE A 157 -1.00 1.81 18.17
C PHE A 157 -0.96 0.31 17.83
N ALA A 158 0.23 -0.30 17.84
CA ALA A 158 0.45 -1.66 17.34
C ALA A 158 0.87 -2.66 18.43
N GLY A 159 1.12 -2.21 19.66
CA GLY A 159 1.66 -3.07 20.73
C GLY A 159 3.10 -3.53 20.48
N LEU A 160 3.80 -2.90 19.53
CA LEU A 160 5.17 -3.25 19.16
C LEU A 160 6.16 -2.52 20.06
N SER A 161 7.16 -3.25 20.56
CA SER A 161 8.34 -2.63 21.17
C SER A 161 9.12 -1.89 20.08
N PRO A 162 9.48 -0.62 20.28
CA PRO A 162 10.12 0.14 19.22
C PRO A 162 11.55 -0.34 19.02
N THR A 163 11.82 -0.96 17.87
CA THR A 163 13.15 -1.35 17.43
C THR A 163 13.99 -0.08 17.18
N GLY A 164 15.06 0.11 17.96
CA GLY A 164 15.95 1.27 17.85
C GLY A 164 15.68 2.41 18.83
N LEU A 165 14.57 2.37 19.59
CA LEU A 165 14.35 3.23 20.76
C LEU A 165 14.63 2.41 22.03
N ASN A 166 15.86 1.90 22.16
CA ASN A 166 16.30 1.46 23.49
C ASN A 166 16.40 2.71 24.34
N ALA A 167 15.53 2.81 25.34
CA ALA A 167 15.66 3.81 26.39
C ALA A 167 17.01 3.59 27.08
N SER A 168 18.01 4.40 26.74
CA SER A 168 19.18 4.59 27.58
C SER A 168 18.71 5.32 28.84
N SER A 169 18.07 4.59 29.77
CA SER A 169 17.91 5.01 31.14
C SER A 169 19.19 4.66 31.89
N GLU A 170 20.27 5.36 31.59
CA GLU A 170 21.38 5.54 32.52
C GLU A 170 21.50 7.03 32.77
N GLY A 171 20.76 7.47 33.78
CA GLY A 171 21.02 8.66 34.57
C GLY A 171 21.27 8.23 36.00
#